data_AF-A0A7K4J4H1-F1
#
_entry.id   AF-A0A7K4J4H1-F1
#
_cell.length_a   1.000
_cell.length_b   1.000
_cell.length_c   1.000
_cell.angle_alpha   90.00
_cell.angle_beta   90.00
_cell.angle_gamma   90.00
#
_symmetry.space_group_name_H-M   'P 1'
#
loop_
_entity.id
_entity.type
_entity.pdbx_description
1 polymer ?
#
loop_
_entity_poly.entity_id
_entity_poly.type
_entity_poly.pdbx_seq_one_letter_code
_entity_poly.pdbx_strand_id
1 'polypeptide(L)'
;SAGLLENCTGCILCSEDNGCITCHHRLFLLIWRDGIRQYGMCVHTCPPGYFGVRGLEVNRCTKCRSPSCESCFSRDFCMKCKEKFYLHKGQCFRQCPPSTTALPGSRECQEKCEPGPWSEWSTCTHEGRTCGCKWGVETRVREVSGAAREEGITCPAQETRKCRMRKHCPGGEQHTA
;
A
#
# COMPACT_ATOMS: atom_id res chain seq x y z
N SER A 1 20.03 -9.47 43.47
CA SER A 1 20.12 -8.08 42.99
C SER A 1 20.84 -8.06 41.65
N ALA A 2 20.11 -8.23 40.53
CA ALA A 2 20.68 -8.30 39.18
C ALA A 2 19.92 -7.46 38.14
N GLY A 3 18.74 -6.92 38.47
CA GLY A 3 17.89 -6.15 37.53
C GLY A 3 18.13 -4.64 37.48
N LEU A 4 19.01 -4.08 38.31
CA LEU A 4 19.25 -2.63 38.36
C LEU A 4 20.26 -2.16 37.30
N LEU A 5 21.18 -3.03 36.87
CA LEU A 5 22.29 -2.65 35.98
C LEU A 5 21.92 -2.72 34.48
N GLU A 6 20.97 -3.58 34.09
CA GLU A 6 20.58 -3.73 32.67
C GLU A 6 19.69 -2.58 32.18
N ASN A 7 18.86 -1.98 33.04
CA ASN A 7 17.84 -1.02 32.62
C ASN A 7 18.37 0.37 32.22
N CYS A 8 19.61 0.71 32.58
CA CYS A 8 20.21 2.02 32.29
C CYS A 8 21.45 1.96 31.40
N THR A 9 21.68 0.84 30.72
CA THR A 9 22.71 0.76 29.69
C THR A 9 22.34 1.64 28.50
N GLY A 10 23.27 2.51 28.07
CA GLY A 10 23.03 3.44 26.95
C GLY A 10 22.08 4.60 27.28
N CYS A 11 21.82 4.84 28.56
CA CYS A 11 20.98 5.91 29.06
C CYS A 11 21.80 7.13 29.50
N ILE A 12 21.37 8.33 29.14
CA ILE A 12 21.95 9.60 29.60
C ILE A 12 21.37 9.98 30.98
N LEU A 13 20.05 9.82 31.15
CA LEU A 13 19.36 10.18 32.39
C LEU A 13 18.54 8.99 32.89
N CYS A 14 18.96 8.41 34.01
CA CYS A 14 18.37 7.21 34.62
C CYS A 14 17.74 7.54 35.98
N SER A 15 16.61 6.90 36.27
CA SER A 15 15.91 6.95 37.56
C SER A 15 15.68 5.53 38.07
N GLU A 16 15.77 5.33 39.39
CA GLU A 16 15.58 4.00 39.99
C GLU A 16 14.17 3.45 39.75
N ASP A 17 13.14 4.31 39.81
CA ASP A 17 11.74 3.89 39.66
C ASP A 17 11.27 3.81 38.20
N ASN A 18 11.75 4.73 37.37
CA ASN A 18 11.27 4.91 35.99
C ASN A 18 12.23 4.32 34.95
N GLY A 19 13.38 3.77 35.36
CA GLY A 19 14.44 3.35 34.45
C GLY A 19 15.00 4.53 33.64
N CYS A 20 15.29 4.31 32.37
CA CYS A 20 15.83 5.34 31.52
C CYS A 20 14.79 6.39 31.09
N ILE A 21 15.11 7.66 31.29
CA ILE A 21 14.30 8.80 30.87
C ILE A 21 14.77 9.32 29.50
N THR A 22 16.09 9.34 29.25
CA THR A 22 16.66 9.84 28.00
C THR A 22 17.80 8.96 27.53
N CYS A 23 17.69 8.43 26.31
CA CYS A 23 18.69 7.58 25.69
C CYS A 23 19.73 8.38 24.90
N HIS A 24 20.89 7.78 24.63
CA HIS A 24 21.80 8.33 23.63
C HIS A 24 21.11 8.47 22.26
N HIS A 25 21.51 9.49 21.48
CA HIS A 25 20.93 9.85 20.18
C HIS A 25 20.88 8.72 19.12
N ARG A 26 21.65 7.64 19.28
CA ARG A 26 21.65 6.47 18.38
C ARG A 26 20.69 5.37 18.79
N LEU A 27 20.15 5.42 20.01
CA LEU A 27 19.27 4.41 20.58
C LEU A 27 17.83 4.90 20.57
N PHE A 28 16.90 3.97 20.74
CA PHE A 28 15.47 4.24 20.89
C PHE A 28 15.03 3.98 22.31
N LEU A 29 14.26 4.91 22.88
CA LEU A 29 13.57 4.74 24.15
C LEU A 29 12.37 3.81 23.97
N LEU A 30 12.39 2.67 24.66
CA LEU A 30 11.29 1.73 24.79
C LEU A 30 10.68 1.87 26.18
N ILE A 31 9.37 2.07 26.26
CA ILE A 31 8.64 2.00 27.53
C ILE A 31 8.14 0.57 27.73
N TRP A 32 8.74 -0.14 28.67
CA TRP A 32 8.31 -1.48 29.06
C TRP A 32 7.25 -1.41 30.16
N ARG A 33 6.25 -2.30 30.10
CA ARG A 33 5.17 -2.36 31.09
C ARG A 33 5.19 -3.73 31.75
N ASP A 34 5.30 -3.73 33.08
CA ASP A 34 5.20 -4.92 33.90
C ASP A 34 4.17 -4.68 35.01
N GLY A 35 2.98 -5.27 34.86
CA GLY A 35 1.80 -4.95 35.67
C GLY A 35 1.44 -3.47 35.61
N ILE A 36 1.51 -2.80 36.76
CA ILE A 36 1.27 -1.35 36.88
C ILE A 36 2.53 -0.50 36.67
N ARG A 37 3.72 -1.11 36.72
CA ARG A 37 4.99 -0.41 36.60
C ARG A 37 5.30 -0.15 35.13
N GLN A 38 5.88 1.02 34.87
CA GLN A 38 6.41 1.37 33.56
C GLN A 38 7.83 1.89 33.74
N TYR A 39 8.77 1.37 32.97
CA TYR A 39 10.14 1.84 33.00
C TYR A 39 10.70 1.94 31.59
N GLY A 40 11.58 2.92 31.38
CA GLY A 40 12.24 3.14 30.11
C GLY A 40 13.51 2.30 29.98
N MET A 41 13.76 1.84 28.76
CA MET A 41 14.97 1.12 28.37
C MET A 41 15.48 1.65 27.04
N CYS A 42 16.79 1.65 26.82
CA CYS A 42 17.39 2.05 25.55
C CYS A 42 17.74 0.83 24.71
N VAL A 43 17.25 0.78 23.48
CA VAL A 43 17.51 -0.33 22.54
C VAL A 43 18.05 0.19 21.21
N HIS A 44 18.89 -0.60 20.56
CA HIS A 44 19.37 -0.28 19.20
C HIS A 44 18.27 -0.45 18.14
N THR A 45 17.43 -1.47 18.33
CA THR A 45 16.35 -1.82 17.40
C THR A 45 15.08 -2.06 18.21
N CYS A 46 13.96 -1.50 17.78
CA CYS A 46 12.68 -1.71 18.44
C CYS A 46 12.24 -3.19 18.33
N PRO A 47 11.66 -3.77 19.39
CA PRO A 47 11.23 -5.17 19.39
C PRO A 47 10.03 -5.41 18.47
N PRO A 48 9.71 -6.68 18.14
CA PRO A 48 8.52 -7.04 17.37
C PRO A 48 7.24 -6.41 17.95
N GLY A 49 6.36 -5.94 17.07
CA GLY A 49 5.17 -5.17 17.44
C GLY A 49 5.42 -3.68 17.73
N TYR A 50 6.66 -3.20 17.58
CA TYR A 50 7.01 -1.79 17.67
C TYR A 50 7.80 -1.33 16.43
N PHE A 51 7.70 -0.04 16.12
CA PHE A 51 8.50 0.62 15.09
C PHE A 51 9.23 1.83 15.67
N GLY A 52 10.43 2.11 15.16
CA GLY A 52 11.24 3.23 15.60
C GLY A 52 10.76 4.54 14.99
N VAL A 53 10.56 5.55 15.83
CA VAL A 53 10.28 6.93 15.42
C VAL A 53 11.45 7.80 15.83
N ARG A 54 12.08 8.46 14.86
CA ARG A 54 13.12 9.46 15.14
C ARG A 54 12.44 10.81 15.37
N GLY A 55 12.47 11.27 16.61
CA GLY A 55 11.98 12.59 17.00
C GLY A 55 13.13 13.61 17.04
N LEU A 56 12.77 14.89 17.15
CA LEU A 56 13.76 15.98 17.33
C LEU A 56 14.55 15.80 18.63
N GLU A 57 13.86 15.46 19.71
CA GLU A 57 14.46 15.33 21.05
C GLU A 57 14.85 13.90 21.41
N VAL A 58 13.97 12.94 21.11
CA VAL A 58 14.12 11.53 21.53
C VAL A 58 13.62 10.60 20.45
N ASN A 59 14.46 9.63 20.09
CA ASN A 59 14.04 8.48 19.30
C ASN A 59 13.27 7.51 20.21
N ARG A 60 12.12 7.02 19.77
CA ARG A 60 11.27 6.16 20.60
C ARG A 60 10.69 4.97 19.84
N CYS A 61 10.46 3.88 20.53
CA CYS A 61 9.72 2.74 20.02
C CYS A 61 8.22 2.97 20.20
N THR A 62 7.47 3.00 19.10
CA THR A 62 6.02 3.16 19.10
C THR A 62 5.36 1.84 18.74
N LYS A 63 4.32 1.44 19.49
CA LYS A 63 3.61 0.19 19.23
C LYS A 63 2.88 0.26 17.88
N CYS A 64 2.91 -0.82 17.11
CA CYS A 64 2.09 -0.98 15.91
C CYS A 64 0.60 -0.84 16.26
N ARG A 65 -0.20 -0.21 15.39
CA ARG A 65 -1.64 -0.05 15.64
C ARG A 65 -2.38 -1.38 15.59
N SER A 66 -2.08 -2.20 14.58
CA SER A 66 -2.82 -3.42 14.31
C SER A 66 -2.35 -4.58 15.20
N PRO A 67 -3.27 -5.27 15.91
CA PRO A 67 -2.93 -6.44 16.72
C PRO A 67 -2.59 -7.68 15.88
N SER A 68 -2.97 -7.71 14.59
CA SER A 68 -2.64 -8.77 13.64
C SER A 68 -1.30 -8.54 12.93
N CYS A 69 -0.61 -7.44 13.23
CA CYS A 69 0.71 -7.12 12.68
C CYS A 69 1.83 -7.66 13.59
N GLU A 70 2.84 -8.29 13.00
CA GLU A 70 4.05 -8.76 13.68
C GLU A 70 5.14 -7.67 13.66
N SER A 71 5.36 -7.04 12.50
CA SER A 71 6.26 -5.90 12.35
C SER A 71 5.67 -4.84 11.44
N CYS A 72 5.77 -3.57 11.84
CA CYS A 72 5.23 -2.44 11.10
C CYS A 72 6.34 -1.43 10.76
N PHE A 73 6.20 -0.78 9.61
CA PHE A 73 7.08 0.32 9.19
C PHE A 73 6.64 1.63 9.85
N SER A 74 5.33 1.85 9.90
CA SER A 74 4.70 3.01 10.51
C SER A 74 3.49 2.58 11.34
N ARG A 75 2.82 3.55 11.96
CA ARG A 75 1.62 3.29 12.76
C ARG A 75 0.54 2.53 11.96
N ASP A 76 0.39 2.86 10.68
CA ASP A 76 -0.69 2.38 9.82
C ASP A 76 -0.21 1.43 8.70
N PHE A 77 1.10 1.21 8.59
CA PHE A 77 1.70 0.36 7.57
C PHE A 77 2.43 -0.83 8.19
N CYS A 78 1.83 -2.01 8.09
CA CYS A 78 2.41 -3.28 8.48
C CYS A 78 3.34 -3.82 7.38
N MET A 79 4.50 -4.34 7.76
CA MET A 79 5.42 -5.02 6.84
C MET A 79 5.28 -6.53 6.90
N LYS A 80 4.90 -7.08 8.06
CA LYS A 80 4.72 -8.52 8.25
C LYS A 80 3.53 -8.81 9.16
N CYS A 81 2.59 -9.60 8.67
CA CYS A 81 1.45 -10.04 9.43
C CYS A 81 1.76 -11.26 10.29
N LYS A 82 1.04 -11.40 11.40
CA LYS A 82 1.07 -12.61 12.23
C LYS A 82 0.54 -13.81 11.45
N GLU A 83 0.78 -15.01 11.97
CA GLU A 83 0.26 -16.24 11.39
C GLU A 83 -1.26 -16.19 11.20
N LYS A 84 -1.75 -16.83 10.13
CA LYS A 84 -3.17 -16.86 9.73
C LYS A 84 -3.74 -15.51 9.25
N PHE A 85 -2.88 -14.52 9.02
CA PHE A 85 -3.25 -13.27 8.36
C PHE A 85 -2.44 -13.09 7.07
N TYR A 86 -3.08 -12.46 6.10
CA TYR A 86 -2.50 -12.09 4.82
C TYR A 86 -2.24 -10.59 4.76
N LEU A 87 -1.09 -10.20 4.25
CA LEU A 87 -0.70 -8.82 4.04
C LEU A 87 -1.29 -8.29 2.72
N HIS A 88 -1.96 -7.15 2.78
CA HIS A 88 -2.41 -6.41 1.61
C HIS A 88 -2.28 -4.91 1.86
N LYS A 89 -1.50 -4.20 1.02
CA LYS A 89 -1.30 -2.73 1.07
C LYS A 89 -0.99 -2.21 2.48
N GLY A 90 -0.13 -2.91 3.21
CA GLY A 90 0.28 -2.53 4.58
C GLY A 90 -0.72 -2.91 5.68
N GLN A 91 -1.76 -3.68 5.38
CA GLN A 91 -2.77 -4.11 6.35
C GLN A 91 -2.88 -5.63 6.39
N CYS A 92 -3.32 -6.16 7.54
CA CYS A 92 -3.37 -7.60 7.80
C CYS A 92 -4.83 -8.08 7.92
N PHE A 93 -5.22 -9.00 7.03
CA PHE A 93 -6.58 -9.53 6.95
C PHE A 93 -6.60 -11.04 7.17
N ARG A 94 -7.68 -11.60 7.71
CA ARG A 94 -7.81 -13.07 7.86
C ARG A 94 -8.02 -13.77 6.51
N GLN A 95 -8.62 -13.06 5.56
CA GLN A 95 -8.87 -13.51 4.20
C GLN A 95 -8.56 -12.34 3.26
N CYS A 96 -8.10 -12.66 2.04
CA CYS A 96 -7.77 -11.63 1.07
C CYS A 96 -9.03 -10.86 0.62
N PRO A 97 -8.95 -9.52 0.50
CA PRO A 97 -10.06 -8.70 0.02
C PRO A 97 -10.58 -9.15 -1.37
N PRO A 98 -11.82 -8.74 -1.76
CA PRO A 98 -12.29 -8.90 -3.13
C PRO A 98 -11.27 -8.33 -4.12
N SER A 99 -11.20 -8.90 -5.32
CA SER A 99 -10.17 -8.66 -6.37
C SER A 99 -8.76 -9.19 -6.09
N THR A 100 -8.50 -9.80 -4.93
CA THR A 100 -7.18 -10.35 -4.60
C THR A 100 -7.24 -11.85 -4.29
N THR A 101 -6.12 -12.55 -4.45
CA THR A 101 -5.95 -13.97 -4.09
C THR A 101 -4.72 -14.14 -3.22
N ALA A 102 -4.78 -15.07 -2.26
CA ALA A 102 -3.62 -15.49 -1.51
C ALA A 102 -2.63 -16.21 -2.42
N LEU A 103 -1.39 -15.73 -2.46
CA LEU A 103 -0.31 -16.38 -3.21
C LEU A 103 0.03 -17.76 -2.58
N PRO A 104 0.12 -18.84 -3.39
CA PRO A 104 0.61 -20.12 -2.88
C PRO A 104 2.03 -19.98 -2.35
N GLY A 105 2.25 -20.31 -1.08
CA GLY A 105 3.57 -20.23 -0.43
C GLY A 105 3.96 -18.85 0.12
N SER A 106 3.15 -17.81 -0.10
CA SER A 106 3.32 -16.49 0.51
C SER A 106 2.11 -16.10 1.36
N ARG A 107 2.32 -15.29 2.41
CA ARG A 107 1.24 -14.75 3.26
C ARG A 107 0.83 -13.36 2.79
N GLU A 108 0.73 -13.19 1.47
CA GLU A 108 0.44 -11.93 0.81
C GLU A 108 -0.74 -12.08 -0.14
N CYS A 109 -1.57 -11.04 -0.23
CA CYS A 109 -2.67 -10.95 -1.17
C CYS A 109 -2.19 -10.24 -2.44
N GLN A 110 -2.13 -10.96 -3.55
CA GLN A 110 -1.87 -10.38 -4.86
C GLN A 110 -3.18 -10.02 -5.55
N GLU A 111 -3.18 -8.90 -6.26
CA GLU A 111 -4.29 -8.56 -7.14
C GLU A 111 -4.45 -9.67 -8.19
N LYS A 112 -5.68 -10.13 -8.42
CA LYS A 112 -5.99 -11.11 -9.47
C LYS A 112 -5.67 -10.60 -10.87
N CYS A 113 -5.39 -9.30 -10.98
CA CYS A 113 -5.31 -8.57 -12.20
C CYS A 113 -4.15 -7.58 -12.17
N GLU A 114 -3.14 -7.83 -13.00
CA GLU A 114 -2.10 -6.85 -13.31
C GLU A 114 -2.38 -6.29 -14.70
N PRO A 115 -3.14 -5.18 -14.81
CA PRO A 115 -3.36 -4.54 -16.09
C PRO A 115 -2.05 -3.91 -16.59
N GLY A 116 -1.67 -4.24 -17.82
CA GLY A 116 -0.57 -3.61 -18.52
C GLY A 116 -0.85 -2.14 -18.87
N PRO A 117 0.11 -1.47 -19.51
CA PRO A 117 -0.07 -0.09 -19.97
C PRO A 117 -1.20 -0.02 -21.01
N TRP A 118 -1.91 1.11 -21.04
CA TRP A 118 -2.91 1.39 -22.06
C TRP A 118 -2.25 1.60 -23.43
N SER A 119 -2.89 1.09 -24.48
CA SER A 119 -2.60 1.49 -25.85
C SER A 119 -2.91 2.96 -26.06
N GLU A 120 -2.35 3.51 -27.14
CA GLU A 120 -2.84 4.78 -27.68
C GLU A 120 -4.33 4.67 -28.05
N TRP A 121 -5.00 5.82 -28.06
CA TRP A 121 -6.41 5.90 -28.49
C TRP A 121 -6.51 5.60 -29.98
N SER A 122 -7.52 4.81 -30.36
CA SER A 122 -7.86 4.60 -31.75
C SER A 122 -8.25 5.91 -32.42
N THR A 123 -8.29 5.92 -33.75
CA THR A 123 -8.86 7.04 -34.50
C THR A 123 -10.34 7.24 -34.16
N CYS A 124 -10.75 8.50 -34.07
CA CYS A 124 -12.14 8.89 -33.82
C CYS A 124 -13.03 8.46 -34.99
N THR A 125 -13.91 7.48 -34.77
CA THR A 125 -14.80 6.94 -35.81
C THR A 125 -16.25 6.86 -35.37
N HIS A 126 -17.17 6.94 -36.32
CA HIS A 126 -18.60 6.69 -36.13
C HIS A 126 -19.07 5.70 -37.19
N GLU A 127 -19.47 4.50 -36.79
CA GLU A 127 -19.85 3.41 -37.71
C GLU A 127 -18.81 3.15 -38.82
N GLY A 128 -17.52 3.20 -38.46
CA GLY A 128 -16.41 3.01 -39.39
C GLY A 128 -16.02 4.23 -40.23
N ARG A 129 -16.75 5.35 -40.14
CA ARG A 129 -16.45 6.60 -40.84
C ARG A 129 -15.62 7.53 -39.96
N THR A 130 -14.69 8.29 -40.54
CA THR A 130 -13.86 9.29 -39.83
C THR A 130 -14.36 10.73 -40.00
N CYS A 131 -15.38 10.93 -40.83
CA CYS A 131 -15.99 12.23 -41.14
C CYS A 131 -17.49 12.08 -41.45
N GLY A 132 -18.22 13.20 -41.53
CA GLY A 132 -19.66 13.23 -41.82
C GLY A 132 -20.55 13.31 -40.57
N CYS A 133 -20.01 13.04 -39.39
CA CYS A 133 -20.71 13.11 -38.11
C CYS A 133 -20.10 14.18 -37.19
N LYS A 134 -20.88 14.68 -36.21
CA LYS A 134 -20.39 15.66 -35.21
C LYS A 134 -19.55 15.01 -34.11
N TRP A 135 -19.87 13.75 -33.79
CA TRP A 135 -19.27 12.98 -32.71
C TRP A 135 -18.95 11.57 -33.18
N GLY A 136 -17.86 11.02 -32.66
CA GLY A 136 -17.47 9.63 -32.83
C GLY A 136 -17.04 9.03 -31.49
N VAL A 137 -16.46 7.85 -31.57
CA VAL A 137 -15.90 7.12 -30.45
C VAL A 137 -14.44 6.79 -30.74
N GLU A 138 -13.59 6.99 -29.73
CA GLU A 138 -12.24 6.44 -29.69
C GLU A 138 -12.21 5.34 -28.64
N THR A 139 -11.49 4.28 -28.94
CA THR A 139 -11.32 3.12 -28.07
C THR A 139 -9.85 2.93 -27.80
N ARG A 140 -9.49 2.59 -26.58
CA ARG A 140 -8.15 2.07 -26.24
C ARG A 140 -8.27 0.73 -25.55
N VAL A 141 -7.24 -0.09 -25.69
CA VAL A 141 -7.17 -1.41 -25.08
C VAL A 141 -5.93 -1.52 -24.22
N ARG A 142 -5.93 -2.43 -23.26
CA ARG A 142 -4.72 -2.81 -22.53
C ARG A 142 -4.67 -4.31 -22.37
N GLU A 143 -3.46 -4.84 -22.37
CA GLU A 143 -3.25 -6.24 -22.02
C GLU A 143 -3.54 -6.43 -20.53
N VAL A 144 -4.19 -7.53 -20.18
CA VAL A 144 -4.46 -7.90 -18.80
C VAL A 144 -3.82 -9.25 -18.55
N SER A 145 -2.76 -9.24 -17.75
CA SER A 145 -2.10 -10.45 -17.27
C SER A 145 -2.92 -10.98 -16.09
N GLY A 146 -3.63 -12.09 -16.28
CA GLY A 146 -4.39 -12.73 -15.21
C GLY A 146 -5.05 -14.03 -15.67
N ALA A 147 -4.93 -15.08 -14.86
CA ALA A 147 -5.62 -16.35 -15.06
C ALA A 147 -7.14 -16.16 -14.86
N ALA A 148 -7.83 -15.76 -15.92
CA ALA A 148 -9.28 -15.76 -15.95
C ALA A 148 -9.80 -17.20 -16.09
N ARG A 149 -10.15 -17.81 -14.95
CA ARG A 149 -11.16 -18.87 -14.88
C ARG A 149 -11.68 -19.04 -13.46
N GLU A 150 -12.42 -18.05 -12.99
CA GLU A 150 -13.71 -18.26 -12.30
C GLU A 150 -14.46 -16.94 -12.09
N GLU A 151 -15.77 -17.07 -11.97
CA GLU A 151 -16.79 -16.04 -12.21
C GLU A 151 -16.60 -14.71 -11.45
N GLY A 152 -16.84 -13.62 -12.17
CA GLY A 152 -17.31 -12.36 -11.57
C GLY A 152 -16.35 -11.17 -11.55
N ILE A 153 -15.09 -11.29 -11.95
CA ILE A 153 -14.16 -10.13 -12.00
C ILE A 153 -13.44 -10.07 -13.34
N THR A 154 -14.05 -9.38 -14.31
CA THR A 154 -13.41 -9.01 -15.57
C THR A 154 -12.66 -7.71 -15.37
N CYS A 155 -11.34 -7.73 -15.51
CA CYS A 155 -10.56 -6.50 -15.53
C CYS A 155 -10.98 -5.63 -16.72
N PRO A 156 -11.01 -4.30 -16.59
CA PRO A 156 -11.28 -3.45 -17.73
C PRO A 156 -10.14 -3.61 -18.73
N ALA A 157 -10.38 -4.27 -19.86
CA ALA A 157 -9.40 -4.45 -20.95
C ALA A 157 -9.59 -3.43 -22.08
N GLN A 158 -10.72 -2.72 -22.08
CA GLN A 158 -11.11 -1.77 -23.11
C GLN A 158 -11.79 -0.56 -22.47
N GLU A 159 -11.48 0.62 -22.99
CA GLU A 159 -12.11 1.88 -22.61
C GLU A 159 -12.54 2.64 -23.85
N THR A 160 -13.73 3.24 -23.81
CA THR A 160 -14.28 4.04 -24.91
C THR A 160 -14.58 5.46 -24.45
N ARG A 161 -14.32 6.44 -25.32
CA ARG A 161 -14.65 7.85 -25.05
C ARG A 161 -15.25 8.51 -26.28
N LYS A 162 -16.08 9.54 -26.05
CA LYS A 162 -16.60 10.39 -27.12
C LYS A 162 -15.52 11.35 -27.61
N CYS A 163 -15.43 11.49 -28.93
CA CYS A 163 -14.49 12.38 -29.61
C CYS A 163 -15.22 13.23 -30.65
N ARG A 164 -14.67 14.40 -30.97
CA ARG A 164 -15.27 15.33 -31.94
C ARG A 164 -14.75 15.04 -33.35
N MET A 165 -15.66 14.89 -34.30
CA MET A 165 -15.34 14.52 -35.68
C MET A 165 -15.46 15.69 -36.65
N ARG A 166 -14.86 15.53 -37.84
CA ARG A 166 -15.06 16.46 -38.96
C ARG A 166 -16.43 16.24 -39.58
N LYS A 167 -17.24 17.29 -39.63
CA LYS A 167 -18.58 17.25 -40.24
C LYS A 167 -18.55 17.06 -41.76
N HIS A 168 -17.50 17.55 -42.43
CA HIS A 168 -17.33 17.42 -43.88
C HIS A 168 -16.18 16.47 -44.21
N CYS A 169 -16.43 15.57 -45.16
CA CYS A 169 -15.43 14.66 -45.69
C CYS A 169 -14.65 15.33 -46.82
N PRO A 170 -13.31 15.27 -46.82
CA PRO A 170 -12.52 15.71 -47.97
C PRO A 170 -12.79 14.76 -49.14
N GLY A 171 -13.49 15.26 -50.17
CA GLY A 171 -13.86 14.50 -51.38
C GLY A 171 -15.35 14.47 -51.73
N GLY A 172 -16.23 15.10 -50.95
CA GLY A 172 -17.61 15.34 -51.36
C GLY A 172 -17.69 16.56 -52.25
N GLU A 173 -17.74 16.37 -53.57
CA GLU A 173 -18.01 17.44 -54.53
C GLU A 173 -19.30 18.17 -54.16
N GLN A 174 -19.22 19.48 -54.03
CA GLN A 174 -20.39 20.35 -53.91
C GLN A 174 -21.09 20.37 -55.27
N HIS A 175 -22.02 19.44 -55.50
CA HIS A 175 -23.04 19.66 -56.53
C HIS A 175 -23.99 20.75 -56.00
N THR A 176 -23.64 21.99 -56.35
CA THR A 176 -24.53 23.15 -56.29
C THR A 176 -25.35 23.15 -57.58
N ALA A 177 -26.67 23.07 -57.42
CA ALA A 177 -27.64 23.47 -58.44
C ALA A 177 -28.16 24.86 -58.08
#